data_AF-A0A0X1U7J7-F1
#
_entry.id   AF-A0A0X1U7J7-F1
#
_cell.length_a   1.000
_cell.length_b   1.000
_cell.length_c   1.000
_cell.angle_alpha   90.00
_cell.angle_beta   90.00
_cell.angle_gamma   90.00
#
_symmetry.space_group_name_H-M   'P 1'
#
loop_
_entity.id
_entity.type
_entity.pdbx_description
1 polymer ?
#
loop_
_entity_poly.entity_id
_entity_poly.type
_entity_poly.pdbx_seq_one_letter_code
_entity_poly.pdbx_strand_id
1 'polypeptide(L)' 'MFEIKKTEFVNKTFRLEKTLVERLSKCSAEHNISVNSLVAQCCEYALNHMKIEEKDL' A
#
# COMPACT_ATOMS: atom_id res chain seq x y z
N MET A 1 11.60 -28.75 -0.26
CA MET A 1 12.09 -28.14 1.00
C MET A 1 11.12 -27.02 1.36
N PHE A 2 10.55 -27.02 2.55
CA PHE A 2 9.57 -26.01 2.96
C PHE A 2 10.33 -24.79 3.48
N GLU A 3 10.29 -23.68 2.75
CA GLU A 3 10.92 -22.41 3.14
C GLU A 3 9.87 -21.48 3.73
N ILE A 4 10.01 -21.17 5.02
CA ILE A 4 9.13 -20.24 5.72
C ILE A 4 9.55 -18.81 5.36
N LYS A 5 8.76 -18.13 4.51
CA LYS A 5 8.89 -16.68 4.30
C LYS A 5 8.28 -15.95 5.49
N LYS A 6 9.11 -15.27 6.29
CA LYS A 6 8.63 -14.33 7.30
C LYS A 6 8.37 -12.99 6.63
N THR A 7 7.12 -12.70 6.30
CA THR A 7 6.73 -11.35 5.91
C THR A 7 6.72 -10.49 7.17
N GLU A 8 7.71 -9.63 7.31
CA GLU A 8 7.81 -8.68 8.42
C GLU A 8 6.88 -7.49 8.16
N PHE A 9 5.85 -7.32 8.99
CA PHE A 9 4.93 -6.19 8.91
C PHE A 9 5.38 -5.12 9.91
N VAL A 10 5.72 -3.93 9.42
CA VAL A 10 6.03 -2.78 10.27
C VAL A 10 4.79 -1.88 10.36
N ASN A 11 4.29 -1.63 11.56
CA ASN A 11 3.22 -0.66 11.77
C ASN A 11 3.78 0.76 11.64
N LYS A 12 3.37 1.47 10.58
CA LYS A 12 3.70 2.89 10.39
C LYS A 12 2.42 3.70 10.28
N THR A 13 2.32 4.76 11.07
CA THR A 13 1.20 5.72 11.00
C THR A 13 1.55 6.88 10.07
N PHE A 14 0.83 6.99 8.95
CA PHE A 14 0.97 8.12 8.03
C PHE A 14 -0.20 9.08 8.20
N ARG A 15 0.08 10.39 8.10
CA ARG A 15 -0.97 11.42 8.04
C ARG A 15 -1.23 11.74 6.58
N LEU A 16 -2.45 11.50 6.14
CA LEU A 16 -2.93 11.76 4.78
C LEU A 16 -3.95 12.89 4.82
N GLU A 17 -4.13 13.59 3.70
CA GLU A 17 -5.19 14.59 3.59
C GLU A 17 -6.57 13.95 3.78
N LYS A 18 -7.46 14.65 4.48
CA LYS A 18 -8.80 14.16 4.81
C LYS A 18 -9.56 13.68 3.57
N THR A 19 -9.54 14.47 2.51
CA THR A 19 -10.20 14.17 1.24
C THR A 19 -9.70 12.86 0.61
N LEU A 20 -8.40 12.57 0.73
CA LEU A 20 -7.81 11.33 0.22
C LEU A 20 -8.29 10.13 1.04
N VAL A 21 -8.27 10.25 2.37
CA VAL A 21 -8.75 9.19 3.27
C VAL A 21 -10.22 8.88 3.03
N GLU A 22 -11.06 9.90 2.82
CA GLU A 22 -12.48 9.71 2.51
C GLU A 22 -12.70 8.96 1.19
N ARG A 23 -11.92 9.27 0.16
CA ARG A 23 -11.96 8.55 -1.13
C ARG A 23 -11.50 7.10 -0.99
N LEU A 24 -10.39 6.87 -0.29
CA LEU A 24 -9.88 5.53 0.00
C LEU A 24 -10.88 4.72 0.82
N SER A 25 -11.52 5.33 1.81
CA SER A 25 -12.54 4.67 2.63
C SER A 25 -13.75 4.24 1.80
N LYS A 26 -14.27 5.11 0.92
CA LYS A 26 -15.37 4.76 0.01
C LYS A 26 -15.00 3.61 -0.92
N CYS A 27 -13.83 3.68 -1.55
CA CYS A 27 -13.33 2.62 -2.44
C CYS A 27 -13.15 1.30 -1.67
N SER A 28 -12.56 1.33 -0.47
CA SER A 28 -12.38 0.14 0.35
C SER A 28 -13.72 -0.51 0.76
N ALA A 29 -14.75 0.31 1.02
CA ALA A 29 -16.09 -0.17 1.35
C ALA A 29 -16.78 -0.84 0.16
N GLU A 30 -16.66 -0.27 -1.04
CA GLU A 30 -17.19 -0.84 -2.27
C GLU A 30 -16.56 -2.21 -2.58
N HIS A 31 -15.25 -2.33 -2.36
CA HIS A 31 -14.51 -3.57 -2.61
C HIS A 31 -14.46 -4.53 -1.41
N ASN A 32 -15.13 -4.22 -0.29
CA ASN A 32 -15.13 -5.02 0.95
C ASN A 32 -13.71 -5.35 1.46
N ILE A 33 -12.79 -4.41 1.37
CA ILE A 33 -11.41 -4.52 1.86
C ILE A 33 -11.12 -3.48 2.93
N SER A 34 -10.08 -3.70 3.73
CA SER A 34 -9.62 -2.69 4.69
C SER A 34 -8.90 -1.55 3.99
N VAL A 35 -9.05 -0.32 4.50
CA VAL A 35 -8.29 0.84 4.01
C VAL A 35 -6.78 0.57 4.06
N ASN A 36 -6.30 -0.14 5.08
CA ASN A 36 -4.90 -0.53 5.20
C ASN A 36 -4.45 -1.42 4.04
N SER A 37 -5.25 -2.44 3.69
CA SER A 37 -4.95 -3.33 2.56
C SER A 37 -5.01 -2.60 1.22
N LEU A 38 -5.94 -1.65 1.07
CA LEU A 38 -6.02 -0.80 -0.12
C LEU A 38 -4.77 0.07 -0.24
N VAL A 39 -4.36 0.75 0.84
CA VAL A 39 -3.17 1.60 0.87
C VAL A 39 -1.91 0.82 0.52
N ALA A 40 -1.72 -0.37 1.09
CA ALA A 40 -0.57 -1.23 0.77
C ALA A 40 -0.51 -1.57 -0.74
N GLN A 41 -1.63 -1.99 -1.31
CA GLN A 41 -1.72 -2.31 -2.75
C GLN A 41 -1.51 -1.08 -3.64
N CYS A 42 -2.06 0.08 -3.25
CA CYS A 42 -1.83 1.33 -3.97
C CYS A 42 -0.34 1.71 -3.95
N CYS A 43 0.33 1.56 -2.80
CA CYS A 43 1.77 1.82 -2.68
C CYS A 43 2.58 0.85 -3.54
N GLU A 44 2.30 -0.45 -3.50
CA GLU A 44 3.01 -1.45 -4.31
C GLU A 44 2.78 -1.22 -5.81
N TYR A 45 1.53 -0.95 -6.21
CA TYR A 45 1.20 -0.61 -7.59
C TYR A 45 1.95 0.65 -8.05
N ALA A 46 1.96 1.70 -7.23
CA ALA A 46 2.65 2.95 -7.54
C ALA A 46 4.17 2.72 -7.65
N LEU A 47 4.77 1.96 -6.74
CA LEU A 47 6.21 1.64 -6.80
C LEU A 47 6.57 0.81 -8.05
N ASN A 48 5.72 -0.15 -8.44
CA ASN A 48 5.94 -0.95 -9.65
C ASN A 48 5.72 -0.17 -10.95
N HIS A 49 4.85 0.85 -10.94
CA HIS A 49 4.56 1.69 -12.11
C HIS A 49 5.37 2.98 -12.15
N MET A 50 6.00 3.36 -11.04
CA MET A 50 7.06 4.35 -11.05
C MET A 50 8.19 3.74 -11.87
N LYS A 51 8.48 4.33 -13.04
CA LYS A 51 9.72 4.07 -13.75
C LYS A 51 10.84 4.55 -12.83
N ILE A 52 11.32 3.65 -11.96
CA ILE A 52 12.56 3.85 -11.23
C ILE A 52 13.61 3.75 -12.32
N GLU A 53 14.03 4.90 -12.88
CA GLU A 53 15.34 4.95 -13.52
C GLU A 53 16.32 4.57 -12.40
N GLU A 54 16.87 3.35 -12.48
CA GLU A 54 18.02 2.92 -11.67
C GLU A 54 19.16 3.91 -11.93
N LYS A 55 19.19 4.98 -11.15
CA LYS A 55 20.28 5.95 -11.14
C LYS A 55 20.51 6.41 -9.71
N ASP A 56 20.93 5.47 -8.87
CA ASP A 56 22.06 5.62 -7.96
C ASP A 56 22.18 4.33 -7.13
N LEU A 57 23.16 3.49 -7.49
CA LEU A 57 23.82 2.58 -6.56
C LEU A 57 25.31 2.54 -6.88
#